data_AF-A0A235B1R2-F1
#
_entry.id   AF-A0A235B1R2-F1
#
_cell.length_a   1.000
_cell.length_b   1.000
_cell.length_c   1.000
_cell.angle_alpha   90.00
_cell.angle_beta   90.00
_cell.angle_gamma   90.00
#
_symmetry.space_group_name_H-M   'P 1'
#
loop_
_entity.id
_entity.type
_entity.pdbx_description
1 polymer ?
#
loop_
_entity_poly.entity_id
_entity_poly.type
_entity_poly.pdbx_seq_one_letter_code
_entity_poly.pdbx_strand_id
1 'polypeptide(L)'
;MITMVNFKEELEEIDIALRTNWKPRPIQKVSILRDRLKWSYQGDQWEWTFDAGVKISVGDNDLLVVAKDSSIGIMEFWLGSNIDWIHDRDKIGDLYFFEPNELKEIWREEIVLKTPESYWVR
;
A
#
# COMPACT_ATOMS: atom_id res chain seq x y z
N MET A 1 -15.42 -36.07 12.97
CA MET A 1 -14.80 -36.82 11.85
C MET A 1 -13.69 -35.91 11.34
N ILE A 2 -12.44 -36.18 11.72
CA ILE A 2 -11.30 -35.35 11.33
C ILE A 2 -10.85 -35.87 9.97
N THR A 3 -11.02 -35.07 8.91
CA THR A 3 -10.49 -35.38 7.59
C THR A 3 -8.97 -35.48 7.70
N MET A 4 -8.42 -36.68 7.54
CA MET A 4 -6.98 -36.85 7.37
C MET A 4 -6.62 -36.18 6.05
N VAL A 5 -6.03 -34.99 6.16
CA VAL A 5 -5.43 -34.29 5.03
C VAL A 5 -4.33 -35.20 4.47
N ASN A 6 -4.46 -35.56 3.20
CA ASN A 6 -3.50 -36.42 2.51
C ASN A 6 -2.24 -35.60 2.22
N PHE A 7 -1.36 -35.53 3.20
CA PHE A 7 -0.12 -34.73 3.22
C PHE A 7 0.73 -34.88 1.95
N LYS A 8 0.62 -36.02 1.26
CA LYS A 8 1.35 -36.31 0.03
C LYS A 8 0.80 -35.51 -1.17
N GLU A 9 -0.52 -35.39 -1.29
CA GLU A 9 -1.16 -34.61 -2.35
C GLU A 9 -0.88 -33.11 -2.17
N GLU A 10 -0.91 -32.59 -0.93
CA GLU A 10 -0.53 -31.19 -0.66
C GLU A 10 0.93 -30.90 -1.02
N LEU A 11 1.86 -31.82 -0.72
CA LEU A 11 3.26 -31.65 -1.09
C LEU A 11 3.48 -31.69 -2.61
N GLU A 12 2.72 -32.53 -3.33
CA GLU A 12 2.74 -32.58 -4.79
C GLU A 12 2.14 -31.30 -5.40
N GLU A 13 1.06 -30.77 -4.84
CA GLU A 13 0.47 -29.50 -5.27
C GLU A 13 1.41 -28.31 -5.02
N ILE A 14 2.11 -28.28 -3.89
CA ILE A 14 3.12 -27.25 -3.59
C ILE A 14 4.31 -27.37 -4.56
N ASP A 15 4.82 -28.58 -4.81
CA ASP A 15 5.93 -28.80 -5.76
C ASP A 15 5.51 -28.43 -7.19
N ILE A 16 4.28 -28.75 -7.59
CA ILE A 16 3.69 -28.30 -8.86
C ILE A 16 3.60 -26.77 -8.88
N ALA A 17 3.05 -26.13 -7.85
CA ALA A 17 2.92 -24.67 -7.75
C ALA A 17 4.28 -23.95 -7.78
N LEU A 18 5.31 -24.53 -7.17
CA LEU A 18 6.69 -24.04 -7.23
C LEU A 18 7.31 -24.22 -8.62
N ARG A 19 6.92 -25.26 -9.37
CA ARG A 19 7.40 -25.56 -10.72
C ARG A 19 6.60 -24.88 -11.83
N THR A 20 5.32 -24.59 -11.62
CA THR A 20 4.44 -23.94 -12.59
C THR A 20 4.58 -22.42 -12.48
N ASN A 21 5.50 -21.88 -13.27
CA ASN A 21 5.49 -20.49 -13.74
C ASN A 21 5.32 -19.41 -12.66
N TRP A 22 6.28 -19.33 -11.74
CA TRP A 22 6.65 -18.05 -11.14
C TRP A 22 7.31 -17.17 -12.22
N LYS A 23 6.52 -16.76 -13.22
CA LYS A 23 6.97 -15.76 -14.18
C LYS A 23 6.83 -14.40 -13.50
N PRO A 24 7.92 -13.63 -13.34
CA PRO A 24 7.82 -12.28 -12.82
C PRO A 24 6.84 -11.51 -13.70
N ARG A 25 5.81 -10.94 -13.07
CA ARG A 25 4.90 -10.04 -13.76
C ARG A 25 5.60 -8.68 -13.86
N PRO A 26 5.57 -8.02 -15.03
CA PRO A 26 6.21 -6.72 -15.18
C PRO A 26 5.48 -5.70 -14.29
N ILE A 27 6.27 -4.80 -13.68
CA ILE A 27 5.73 -3.62 -13.03
C ILE A 27 5.12 -2.73 -14.12
N GLN A 28 3.82 -2.47 -14.01
CA GLN A 28 3.10 -1.63 -14.95
C GLN A 28 3.18 -0.16 -14.57
N LYS A 29 3.12 0.13 -13.27
CA LYS A 29 3.07 1.49 -12.75
C LYS A 29 3.75 1.56 -11.38
N VAL A 30 4.48 2.65 -11.15
CA VAL A 30 4.94 3.04 -9.81
C VAL A 30 4.41 4.43 -9.54
N SER A 31 3.90 4.66 -8.33
CA SER A 31 3.39 5.95 -7.92
C SER A 31 3.75 6.24 -6.47
N ILE A 32 4.01 7.51 -6.19
CA ILE A 32 4.14 8.01 -4.82
C ILE A 32 2.75 8.37 -4.34
N LEU A 33 2.43 7.98 -3.12
CA LEU A 33 1.29 8.49 -2.37
C LEU A 33 1.78 9.65 -1.52
N ARG A 34 1.32 10.84 -1.85
CA ARG A 34 1.67 12.06 -1.13
C ARG A 34 0.47 12.57 -0.36
N ASP A 35 0.68 12.78 0.92
CA ASP A 35 -0.35 13.28 1.81
C ASP A 35 -0.13 14.75 2.05
N ARG A 36 -1.25 15.46 2.10
CA ARG A 36 -1.30 16.86 2.47
C ARG A 36 -2.29 17.01 3.60
N LEU A 37 -1.81 17.60 4.69
CA LEU A 37 -2.51 17.76 5.95
C LEU A 37 -2.58 19.23 6.29
N LYS A 38 -3.75 19.69 6.71
CA LYS A 38 -3.91 20.97 7.42
C LYS A 38 -4.59 20.70 8.74
N TRP A 39 -3.98 21.15 9.82
CA TRP A 39 -4.53 21.02 11.16
C TRP A 39 -4.38 22.33 11.93
N SER A 40 -5.13 22.44 13.03
CA SER A 40 -5.00 23.57 13.95
C SER A 40 -4.74 23.07 15.36
N TYR A 41 -3.75 23.66 16.02
CA TYR A 41 -3.45 23.38 17.42
C TYR A 41 -3.25 24.70 18.16
N GLN A 42 -3.95 24.88 19.28
CA GLN A 42 -3.89 26.11 20.10
C GLN A 42 -4.17 27.43 19.35
N GLY A 43 -4.95 27.37 18.27
CA GLY A 43 -5.32 28.54 17.46
C GLY A 43 -4.38 28.81 16.29
N ASP A 44 -3.22 28.14 16.22
CA ASP A 44 -2.32 28.21 15.09
C ASP A 44 -2.71 27.18 14.02
N GLN A 45 -2.55 27.56 12.75
CA GLN A 45 -2.75 26.68 11.61
C GLN A 45 -1.43 26.16 11.09
N TRP A 46 -1.38 24.86 10.83
CA TRP A 46 -0.21 24.16 10.34
C TRP A 46 -0.58 23.41 9.06
N GLU A 47 0.39 23.32 8.15
CA GLU A 47 0.27 22.55 6.92
C GLU A 47 1.52 21.69 6.73
N TRP A 48 1.32 20.44 6.33
CA TRP A 48 2.40 19.52 6.02
C TRP A 48 2.10 18.73 4.75
N THR A 49 3.12 18.58 3.93
CA THR A 49 3.13 17.71 2.75
C THR A 49 4.29 16.72 2.90
N PHE A 50 4.02 15.42 2.73
CA PHE A 50 5.07 14.40 2.70
C PHE A 50 4.65 13.18 1.88
N ASP A 51 5.65 12.42 1.45
CA ASP A 51 5.46 11.18 0.71
C ASP A 51 5.17 10.05 1.71
N ALA A 52 3.89 9.70 1.84
CA ALA A 52 3.38 8.72 2.78
C ALA A 52 3.64 7.28 2.34
N GLY A 53 3.82 7.03 1.05
CA GLY A 53 4.04 5.67 0.58
C GLY A 53 4.32 5.53 -0.91
N VAL A 54 4.47 4.29 -1.33
CA VAL A 54 4.67 3.88 -2.71
C VAL A 54 3.64 2.82 -3.08
N LYS A 55 3.03 3.00 -4.25
CA LYS A 55 2.13 2.05 -4.90
C LYS A 55 2.83 1.47 -6.13
N ILE A 56 2.84 0.15 -6.25
CA ILE A 56 3.42 -0.60 -7.38
C ILE A 56 2.33 -1.47 -7.98
N SER A 57 1.91 -1.18 -9.21
CA SER A 57 0.89 -1.96 -9.92
C SER A 57 1.54 -3.06 -10.75
N VAL A 58 1.06 -4.29 -10.58
CA VAL A 58 1.58 -5.52 -11.20
C VAL A 58 0.43 -6.38 -11.73
N GLY A 59 0.05 -6.18 -12.99
CA GLY A 59 -1.15 -6.81 -13.55
C GLY A 59 -2.41 -6.27 -12.89
N ASP A 60 -3.28 -7.15 -12.43
CA ASP A 60 -4.54 -6.80 -11.76
C ASP A 60 -4.39 -6.55 -10.25
N ASN A 61 -3.15 -6.51 -9.74
CA ASN A 61 -2.87 -6.31 -8.31
C ASN A 61 -1.99 -5.09 -8.09
N ASP A 62 -2.19 -4.45 -6.95
CA ASP A 62 -1.35 -3.39 -6.42
C ASP A 62 -0.62 -3.88 -5.17
N LEU A 63 0.69 -3.60 -5.11
CA LEU A 63 1.48 -3.64 -3.89
C LEU A 63 1.59 -2.23 -3.35
N LEU A 64 1.20 -2.05 -2.09
CA LEU A 64 1.22 -0.79 -1.40
C LEU A 64 2.16 -0.88 -0.21
N VAL A 65 3.02 0.12 -0.07
CA VAL A 65 3.90 0.31 1.09
C VAL A 65 3.67 1.71 1.62
N VAL A 66 3.06 1.83 2.80
CA VAL A 66 2.72 3.12 3.42
C VAL A 66 3.38 3.24 4.78
N ALA A 67 4.02 4.37 5.05
CA ALA A 67 4.43 4.75 6.38
C ALA A 67 3.17 5.15 7.17
N LYS A 68 2.81 4.34 8.17
CA LYS A 68 1.72 4.64 9.10
C LYS A 68 2.16 5.68 10.12
N ASP A 69 3.40 5.52 10.59
CA ASP A 69 4.01 6.44 11.54
C ASP A 69 5.47 6.64 11.13
N SER A 70 5.78 7.84 10.61
CA SER A 70 7.14 8.21 10.20
C SER A 70 8.08 8.42 11.40
N SER A 71 7.54 8.60 12.61
CA SER A 71 8.32 8.78 13.84
C SER A 71 8.68 7.44 14.50
N ILE A 72 7.85 6.40 14.35
CA ILE A 72 8.08 5.06 14.91
C ILE A 72 8.55 4.04 13.84
N GLY A 73 8.57 4.44 12.56
CA GLY A 73 9.02 3.57 11.46
C GLY A 73 8.05 2.43 11.16
N ILE A 74 6.76 2.62 11.48
CA ILE A 74 5.72 1.61 11.23
C ILE A 74 5.34 1.68 9.76
N MET A 75 5.61 0.61 9.03
CA MET A 75 5.21 0.43 7.63
C MET A 75 4.04 -0.55 7.55
N GLU A 76 3.04 -0.18 6.77
CA GLU A 76 1.93 -1.06 6.38
C GLU A 76 2.15 -1.54 4.95
N PHE A 77 2.05 -2.85 4.77
CA PHE A 77 2.12 -3.51 3.47
C PHE A 77 0.74 -4.04 3.12
N TRP A 78 0.32 -3.78 1.89
CA TRP A 78 -0.94 -4.31 1.38
C TRP A 78 -0.76 -4.85 -0.03
N LEU A 79 -1.40 -5.99 -0.32
CA LEU A 79 -1.38 -6.64 -1.62
C LEU A 79 -2.80 -7.10 -2.00
N GLY A 80 -3.25 -6.76 -3.21
CA GLY A 80 -4.56 -7.16 -3.71
C GLY A 80 -5.01 -6.34 -4.92
N SER A 81 -6.27 -6.52 -5.34
CA SER A 81 -6.80 -5.93 -6.57
C SER A 81 -7.62 -4.65 -6.39
N ASN A 82 -7.96 -4.26 -5.16
CA ASN A 82 -8.67 -3.01 -4.85
C ASN A 82 -8.04 -2.29 -3.66
N ILE A 83 -7.48 -1.10 -3.91
CA ILE A 83 -6.94 -0.21 -2.87
C ILE A 83 -7.71 1.09 -2.70
N ASP A 84 -8.97 1.18 -3.11
CA ASP A 84 -9.71 2.44 -3.13
C ASP A 84 -9.75 3.14 -1.77
N TRP A 85 -9.61 2.35 -0.70
CA TRP A 85 -9.50 2.84 0.68
C TRP A 85 -8.33 3.82 0.90
N ILE A 86 -7.27 3.82 0.08
CA ILE A 86 -6.16 4.76 0.25
C ILE A 86 -6.58 6.22 0.03
N HIS A 87 -7.73 6.44 -0.61
CA HIS A 87 -8.30 7.77 -0.84
C HIS A 87 -9.40 8.11 0.18
N ASP A 88 -9.68 7.22 1.13
CA ASP A 88 -10.67 7.42 2.18
C ASP A 88 -10.10 8.34 3.26
N ARG A 89 -10.69 9.54 3.36
CA ARG A 89 -10.28 10.60 4.27
C ARG A 89 -10.14 10.12 5.72
N ASP A 90 -11.12 9.37 6.20
CA ASP A 90 -11.21 8.99 7.61
C ASP A 90 -10.10 7.97 7.93
N LYS A 91 -9.88 7.01 7.03
CA LYS A 91 -8.79 6.04 7.15
C LYS A 91 -7.41 6.66 7.07
N ILE A 92 -7.23 7.72 6.29
CA ILE A 92 -5.96 8.46 6.25
C ILE A 92 -5.78 9.24 7.57
N GLY A 93 -6.86 9.83 8.10
CA GLY A 93 -6.83 10.52 9.40
C GLY A 93 -6.39 9.61 10.54
N ASP A 94 -6.89 8.37 10.56
CA ASP A 94 -6.51 7.34 11.54
C ASP A 94 -5.00 7.01 11.52
N LEU A 95 -4.31 7.20 10.39
CA LEU A 95 -2.86 6.95 10.30
C LEU A 95 -2.06 7.96 11.13
N TYR A 96 -2.54 9.20 11.20
CA TYR A 96 -1.81 10.31 11.81
C TYR A 96 -2.21 10.60 13.24
N PHE A 97 -3.12 9.80 13.81
CA PHE A 97 -3.58 9.93 15.19
C PHE A 97 -4.07 11.33 15.58
N PHE A 98 -4.58 12.12 14.62
CA PHE A 98 -5.16 13.42 14.91
C PHE A 98 -6.49 13.28 15.66
N GLU A 99 -6.75 14.18 16.60
CA GLU A 99 -8.11 14.32 17.10
C GLU A 99 -9.03 14.90 16.00
N PRO A 100 -10.30 14.46 15.89
CA PRO A 100 -11.21 14.89 14.81
C PRO A 100 -11.46 16.41 14.72
N ASN A 101 -11.25 17.15 15.81
CA ASN A 101 -11.41 18.60 15.92
C ASN A 101 -10.16 19.39 15.43
N GLU A 102 -8.99 18.75 15.44
CA GLU A 102 -7.71 19.35 15.04
C GLU A 102 -7.54 19.33 13.52
N LEU A 103 -7.95 18.24 12.87
CA LEU A 103 -7.78 18.04 11.43
C LEU A 103 -8.78 18.88 10.63
N LYS A 104 -8.29 19.82 9.81
CA LYS A 104 -9.12 20.66 8.95
C LYS A 104 -9.27 20.07 7.56
N GLU A 105 -8.15 19.65 6.97
CA GLU A 105 -8.09 19.12 5.62
C GLU A 105 -7.09 17.97 5.58
N ILE A 106 -7.46 16.90 4.88
CA ILE A 106 -6.56 15.81 4.56
C ILE A 106 -6.92 15.29 3.18
N TRP A 107 -5.92 15.11 2.34
CA TRP A 107 -6.08 14.47 1.06
C TRP A 107 -4.78 13.81 0.63
N ARG A 108 -4.94 12.73 -0.13
CA ARG A 108 -3.84 11.97 -0.72
C ARG A 108 -3.86 12.12 -2.23
N GLU A 109 -2.75 12.53 -2.79
CA GLU A 109 -2.52 12.55 -4.23
C GLU A 109 -1.63 11.37 -4.66
N GLU A 110 -2.01 10.72 -5.76
CA GLU A 110 -1.19 9.67 -6.38
C GLU A 110 -0.35 10.31 -7.49
N ILE A 111 0.96 10.42 -7.25
CA ILE A 111 1.92 10.99 -8.19
C ILE A 111 2.57 9.87 -8.98
N VAL A 112 2.25 9.78 -10.27
CA VAL A 112 2.82 8.76 -11.16
C VAL A 112 4.28 9.07 -11.45
N LEU A 113 5.19 8.28 -10.88
CA LEU A 113 6.59 8.29 -11.22
C LEU A 113 6.74 7.51 -12.53
N LYS A 114 6.59 8.18 -13.68
CA LYS A 114 6.77 7.67 -15.07
C LYS A 114 6.71 6.14 -15.23
N THR A 115 5.72 5.64 -15.99
CA THR A 115 5.69 4.25 -16.47
C THR A 115 7.06 3.86 -17.02
N PRO A 116 7.77 2.93 -16.37
CA PRO A 116 9.05 2.54 -16.90
C PRO A 116 8.79 1.75 -18.17
N GLU A 117 9.36 2.22 -19.27
CA GLU A 117 9.57 1.37 -20.44
C GLU A 117 10.49 0.22 -19.99
N SER A 118 9.87 -0.82 -19.43
CA SER A 118 10.49 -2.08 -19.05
C SER A 118 11.64 -2.03 -18.02
N TYR A 119 11.30 -2.00 -16.73
CA TYR A 119 12.19 -2.63 -15.74
C TYR A 119 12.06 -4.15 -15.89
N TRP A 120 12.86 -4.73 -16.78
CA TRP A 120 13.09 -6.17 -16.76
C TRP A 120 13.88 -6.48 -15.49
N VAL A 121 13.27 -7.23 -14.57
CA VAL A 121 14.03 -7.95 -13.55
C VAL A 121 14.73 -9.08 -14.29
N ARG A 122 16.04 -8.90 -14.54
CA ARG A 122 16.92 -9.96 -15.08
C ARG A 122 17.25 -10.96 -13.99
#